data_AF-A0A8J4C4M9-F1
#
_entry.id   AF-A0A8J4C4M9-F1
#
_cell.length_a   1.000
_cell.length_b   1.000
_cell.length_c   1.000
_cell.angle_alpha   90.00
_cell.angle_beta   90.00
_cell.angle_gamma   90.00
#
_symmetry.space_group_name_H-M   'P 1'
#
loop_
_entity.id
_entity.type
_entity.pdbx_description
1 polymer ?
#
loop_
_entity_poly.entity_id
_entity_poly.type
_entity_poly.pdbx_seq_one_letter_code
_entity_poly.pdbx_strand_id
1 'polypeptide(L)'
;MLRQQNLGRSVPTSLQYHGGWLGVLPRLRVLREPRPHTTAPCPHSPIGELNRKAVLVRASTSGDAAASTSRGPALADGAWTPEYIRERVRQQEVEEEAKLAEDLTRPFQEDPEGLYSYVDRAYEEAQLLDELAGDLPLPSYPAAAANDIIGMGSWRLKSYVDPVIEFMVTRIEGCWREIMDEDLCLYPRDKWKSIGWDLVDSEDPKRELDGFSWADIPDPEKGAEGYPRLQLENRVYCSRVFRKLHVEVGIRQDGMQVLHVVVYPRYNYDMPIFGLDLVLVNGRVTLAVADCCPVRHGLKLPPQYMETMALLQRTFLEDQDPAARSIPDWGASTFSPLALCVKPSTPEELAAFAKYAVALHRAYLTLSLNAAPVVAGPGDRRAAAKLQELLDGQKRFCDNQLKNKKTRRVLEAAFGKEWTDDYMSKLMFDFDPSFEPPYLDESLDRLYELFDESLTPQGMAAYNQDLEMAAEATRVSETLDKAAAGGPVSREKLNLAMQFLYESDPTFRAAVETLTEGKEVPSEELLTEEFLKLITSPDGTESGVM
;
A
#
# COMPACT_ATOMS: atom_id res chain seq x y z
N MET A 1 40.38 -36.58 -35.47
CA MET A 1 41.26 -36.97 -34.34
C MET A 1 40.76 -36.21 -33.11
N LEU A 2 39.78 -36.73 -32.35
CA LEU A 2 39.89 -37.68 -31.21
C LEU A 2 40.60 -37.11 -29.97
N ARG A 3 39.79 -36.86 -28.92
CA ARG A 3 39.92 -37.17 -27.46
C ARG A 3 39.04 -36.16 -26.71
N GLN A 4 37.85 -36.46 -26.16
CA GLN A 4 37.44 -37.47 -25.15
C GLN A 4 38.35 -37.55 -23.91
N GLN A 5 37.83 -37.03 -22.79
CA GLN A 5 38.05 -37.60 -21.46
C GLN A 5 36.72 -37.61 -20.67
N ASN A 6 36.31 -38.82 -20.31
CA ASN A 6 35.27 -39.20 -19.36
C ASN A 6 35.81 -39.15 -17.94
N LEU A 7 34.96 -38.80 -16.96
CA LEU A 7 34.91 -39.26 -15.56
C LEU A 7 33.52 -38.79 -15.06
N GLY A 8 32.56 -39.55 -14.51
CA GLY A 8 32.52 -40.92 -14.02
C GLY A 8 32.08 -40.94 -12.54
N ARG A 9 30.84 -41.42 -12.28
CA ARG A 9 30.25 -41.90 -10.98
C ARG A 9 29.76 -40.82 -10.00
N SER A 10 28.68 -40.97 -9.22
CA SER A 10 27.79 -42.11 -8.90
C SER A 10 26.51 -41.60 -8.21
N VAL A 11 25.37 -42.20 -8.53
CA VAL A 11 24.09 -42.10 -7.80
C VAL A 11 24.04 -43.21 -6.74
N PRO A 12 23.50 -42.98 -5.53
CA PRO A 12 22.94 -44.05 -4.72
C PRO A 12 21.41 -44.00 -4.68
N THR A 13 20.82 -45.14 -5.02
CA THR A 13 19.42 -45.49 -4.86
C THR A 13 19.21 -46.19 -3.51
N SER A 14 18.04 -45.98 -2.89
CA SER A 14 17.32 -46.86 -1.94
C SER A 14 17.70 -46.90 -0.45
N LEU A 15 16.69 -46.61 0.39
CA LEU A 15 16.39 -47.19 1.71
C LEU A 15 14.92 -46.83 2.01
N GLN A 16 13.95 -47.63 1.55
CA GLN A 16 13.24 -48.70 2.28
C GLN A 16 12.50 -48.28 3.56
N TYR A 17 11.18 -48.48 3.46
CA TYR A 17 10.12 -48.39 4.46
C TYR A 17 10.25 -49.38 5.64
N HIS A 18 10.00 -48.88 6.84
CA HIS A 18 9.33 -49.51 7.99
C HIS A 18 8.71 -48.34 8.79
N GLY A 19 7.48 -48.28 9.30
CA GLY A 19 6.44 -49.26 9.55
C GLY A 19 5.79 -48.97 10.92
N GLY A 20 4.67 -48.23 10.95
CA GLY A 20 3.54 -48.49 11.86
C GLY A 20 3.38 -47.71 13.19
N TRP A 21 2.09 -47.56 13.54
CA TRP A 21 1.40 -47.18 14.80
C TRP A 21 0.90 -45.71 14.90
N LEU A 22 -0.36 -45.40 14.57
CA LEU A 22 -1.67 -45.57 15.28
C LEU A 22 -1.87 -44.70 16.54
N GLY A 23 -2.80 -43.75 16.44
CA GLY A 23 -3.38 -42.94 17.53
C GLY A 23 -4.25 -41.80 16.96
N VAL A 24 -5.43 -42.06 16.39
CA VAL A 24 -6.77 -41.97 17.03
C VAL A 24 -7.21 -40.52 17.41
N LEU A 25 -7.92 -39.88 16.46
CA LEU A 25 -9.16 -39.04 16.57
C LEU A 25 -9.19 -37.74 17.42
N PRO A 26 -10.17 -36.80 17.21
CA PRO A 26 -11.30 -36.83 16.27
C PRO A 26 -11.53 -35.58 15.39
N ARG A 27 -12.29 -35.84 14.31
CA ARG A 27 -13.03 -34.91 13.47
C ARG A 27 -13.96 -33.98 14.27
N LEU A 28 -13.89 -32.67 14.03
CA LEU A 28 -14.99 -31.74 14.30
C LEU A 28 -15.70 -31.39 12.99
N ARG A 29 -16.84 -32.05 12.78
CA ARG A 29 -17.89 -31.62 11.86
C ARG A 29 -18.60 -30.44 12.51
N VAL A 30 -18.59 -29.26 11.89
CA VAL A 30 -19.62 -28.23 12.13
C VAL A 30 -20.48 -28.16 10.88
N LEU A 31 -21.55 -28.95 10.89
CA LEU A 31 -22.72 -28.76 10.04
C LEU A 31 -23.61 -27.74 10.72
N ARG A 32 -23.85 -26.58 10.10
CA ARG A 32 -25.07 -25.80 10.31
C ARG A 32 -25.52 -25.17 8.99
N GLU A 33 -26.48 -25.85 8.37
CA GLU A 33 -27.37 -25.22 7.39
C GLU A 33 -28.28 -24.18 8.08
N PRO A 34 -28.61 -23.06 7.42
CA PRO A 34 -29.52 -22.06 7.96
C PRO A 34 -30.97 -22.51 7.82
N ARG A 35 -31.75 -22.40 8.91
CA ARG A 35 -33.22 -22.48 8.82
C ARG A 35 -33.82 -21.09 8.56
N PRO A 36 -34.92 -21.01 7.79
CA PRO A 36 -35.50 -19.76 7.32
C PRO A 36 -36.34 -19.10 8.43
N HIS A 37 -36.14 -17.79 8.66
CA HIS A 37 -37.04 -17.01 9.49
C HIS A 37 -38.25 -16.56 8.66
N THR A 38 -39.38 -17.15 9.01
CA THR A 38 -40.73 -16.81 8.60
C THR A 38 -41.13 -15.41 9.09
N THR A 39 -41.73 -14.67 8.16
CA THR A 39 -42.44 -13.42 8.33
C THR A 39 -43.69 -13.58 9.21
N ALA A 40 -43.90 -12.66 10.16
CA ALA A 40 -45.22 -12.31 10.65
C ALA A 40 -45.23 -10.85 11.15
N PRO A 41 -46.20 -10.02 10.73
CA PRO A 41 -46.29 -8.59 11.05
C PRO A 41 -47.21 -8.32 12.24
N CYS A 42 -47.04 -7.15 12.89
CA CYS A 42 -48.07 -6.26 13.49
C CYS A 42 -47.48 -5.39 14.62
N PRO A 43 -48.13 -4.29 15.05
CA PRO A 43 -49.06 -3.40 14.35
C PRO A 43 -48.74 -1.89 14.56
N HIS A 44 -49.50 -1.06 13.86
CA HIS A 44 -49.47 0.40 13.81
C HIS A 44 -49.87 1.16 15.11
N SER A 45 -49.23 2.34 15.25
CA SER A 45 -49.76 3.65 15.72
C SER A 45 -49.88 3.95 17.23
N PRO A 46 -49.95 5.24 17.67
CA PRO A 46 -49.75 6.52 16.95
C PRO A 46 -48.84 7.58 17.64
N ILE A 47 -48.35 8.50 16.80
CA ILE A 47 -48.21 9.97 16.98
C ILE A 47 -48.45 10.52 18.40
N GLY A 48 -47.42 11.16 18.96
CA GLY A 48 -47.52 12.08 20.09
C GLY A 48 -46.62 13.30 19.89
N GLU A 49 -47.23 14.43 19.55
CA GLU A 49 -46.62 15.76 19.58
C GLU A 49 -46.15 16.10 21.00
N LEU A 50 -44.93 16.63 21.15
CA LEU A 50 -44.56 17.39 22.34
C LEU A 50 -43.64 18.56 21.95
N ASN A 51 -44.30 19.68 21.65
CA ASN A 51 -43.80 21.02 21.87
C ASN A 51 -43.37 21.19 23.34
N ARG A 52 -42.16 21.75 23.60
CA ARG A 52 -41.99 22.91 24.50
C ARG A 52 -40.52 23.35 24.67
N LYS A 53 -40.29 24.57 24.18
CA LYS A 53 -39.67 25.72 24.87
C LYS A 53 -38.19 25.62 25.30
N ALA A 54 -37.38 26.27 24.47
CA ALA A 54 -36.12 26.90 24.86
C ALA A 54 -36.32 27.87 26.05
N VAL A 55 -35.43 27.77 27.03
CA VAL A 55 -35.28 28.74 28.11
C VAL A 55 -34.10 29.65 27.76
N LEU A 56 -34.42 30.90 27.46
CA LEU A 56 -33.48 32.02 27.43
C LEU A 56 -33.07 32.34 28.88
N VAL A 57 -31.78 32.28 29.19
CA VAL A 57 -31.22 32.94 30.37
C VAL A 57 -30.31 34.07 29.89
N ARG A 58 -30.73 35.31 30.15
CA ARG A 58 -29.86 36.49 30.14
C ARG A 58 -29.22 36.61 31.52
N ALA A 59 -27.90 36.75 31.57
CA ALA A 59 -27.22 37.50 32.62
C ALA A 59 -25.93 38.12 32.05
N SER A 60 -25.91 39.44 32.08
CA SER A 60 -24.78 40.33 31.82
C SER A 60 -23.91 40.48 33.07
N THR A 61 -22.58 40.56 32.92
CA THR A 61 -21.72 41.61 33.54
C THR A 61 -20.26 41.49 33.10
N SER A 62 -19.78 42.57 32.46
CA SER A 62 -18.46 43.24 32.48
C SER A 62 -17.21 42.59 33.12
N GLY A 63 -16.07 42.75 32.44
CA GLY A 63 -14.74 42.84 33.06
C GLY A 63 -13.59 42.56 32.09
N ASP A 64 -12.89 43.61 31.65
CA ASP A 64 -11.71 43.60 30.78
C ASP A 64 -10.50 42.83 31.35
N ALA A 65 -9.77 42.12 30.48
CA ALA A 65 -8.30 42.04 30.51
C ALA A 65 -7.77 41.48 29.17
N ALA A 66 -6.95 42.28 28.50
CA ALA A 66 -6.30 41.95 27.24
C ALA A 66 -5.08 41.03 27.43
N ALA A 67 -4.98 39.97 26.63
CA ALA A 67 -3.70 39.32 26.32
C ALA A 67 -3.75 38.71 24.92
N SER A 68 -2.78 39.15 24.12
CA SER A 68 -2.49 38.84 22.72
C SER A 68 -2.51 37.34 22.39
N THR A 69 -3.42 36.92 21.52
CA THR A 69 -3.34 35.67 20.75
C THR A 69 -3.59 35.98 19.27
N SER A 70 -2.85 35.28 18.42
CA SER A 70 -2.82 35.42 16.96
C SER A 70 -4.23 35.50 16.36
N ARG A 71 -4.48 36.58 15.61
CA ARG A 71 -5.74 36.78 14.88
C ARG A 71 -5.92 35.70 13.82
N GLY A 72 -6.73 34.68 14.12
CA GLY A 72 -7.49 33.97 13.09
C GLY A 72 -8.42 34.97 12.35
N PRO A 73 -8.85 34.67 11.12
CA PRO A 73 -9.68 35.59 10.35
C PRO A 73 -10.94 35.92 11.15
N ALA A 74 -11.24 37.22 11.25
CA ALA A 74 -12.35 37.75 12.02
C ALA A 74 -13.64 36.97 11.69
N LEU A 75 -14.30 36.45 12.73
CA LEU A 75 -15.68 35.97 12.66
C LEU A 75 -16.54 37.15 12.21
N ALA A 76 -16.76 37.25 10.89
CA ALA A 76 -17.87 38.03 10.38
C ALA A 76 -19.15 37.43 10.98
N ASP A 77 -20.09 38.28 11.36
CA ASP A 77 -21.44 37.96 11.88
C ASP A 77 -22.31 37.17 10.87
N GLY A 78 -21.79 36.08 10.33
CA GLY A 78 -22.50 35.12 9.50
C GLY A 78 -23.09 34.06 10.41
N ALA A 79 -24.41 34.01 10.50
CA ALA A 79 -25.11 32.90 11.14
C ALA A 79 -24.52 31.57 10.64
N TRP A 80 -24.45 30.57 11.53
CA TRP A 80 -24.10 29.19 11.21
C TRP A 80 -25.13 28.58 10.24
N THR A 81 -25.14 29.07 9.01
CA THR A 81 -26.02 28.56 7.96
C THR A 81 -25.55 27.15 7.59
N PRO A 82 -26.46 26.27 7.17
CA PRO A 82 -26.08 24.96 6.65
C PRO A 82 -25.03 25.04 5.54
N GLU A 83 -25.05 26.09 4.72
CA GLU A 83 -24.07 26.35 3.66
C GLU A 83 -22.68 26.67 4.24
N TYR A 84 -22.59 27.54 5.24
CA TYR A 84 -21.32 27.90 5.90
C TYR A 84 -20.70 26.69 6.61
N ILE A 85 -21.52 25.91 7.32
CA ILE A 85 -21.05 24.66 7.96
C ILE A 85 -20.50 23.69 6.92
N ARG A 86 -21.22 23.47 5.80
CA ARG A 86 -20.75 22.59 4.71
C ARG A 86 -19.43 23.08 4.11
N GLU A 87 -19.23 24.39 3.99
CA GLU A 87 -17.97 24.97 3.51
C GLU A 87 -16.82 24.71 4.48
N ARG A 88 -17.02 24.98 5.77
CA ARG A 88 -15.99 24.78 6.82
C ARG A 88 -15.60 23.31 6.96
N VAL A 89 -16.58 22.40 6.91
CA VAL A 89 -16.34 20.96 6.91
C VAL A 89 -15.51 20.55 5.69
N ARG A 90 -15.81 21.06 4.49
CA ARG A 90 -15.00 20.78 3.29
C ARG A 90 -13.57 21.31 3.41
N GLN A 91 -13.39 22.51 3.96
CA GLN A 91 -12.04 23.07 4.17
C GLN A 91 -11.22 22.21 5.12
N GLN A 92 -11.80 21.82 6.26
CA GLN A 92 -11.13 20.96 7.22
C GLN A 92 -10.74 19.61 6.61
N GLU A 93 -11.61 19.01 5.79
CA GLU A 93 -11.31 17.76 5.09
C GLU A 93 -10.16 17.89 4.10
N VAL A 94 -10.09 19.01 3.37
CA VAL A 94 -8.99 19.29 2.45
C VAL A 94 -7.68 19.47 3.22
N GLU A 95 -7.71 20.15 4.36
CA GLU A 95 -6.55 20.32 5.24
C GLU A 95 -6.09 18.98 5.84
N GLU A 96 -7.01 18.12 6.27
CA GLU A 96 -6.72 16.77 6.78
C GLU A 96 -6.15 15.85 5.69
N GLU A 97 -6.75 15.83 4.49
CA GLU A 97 -6.22 15.07 3.35
C GLU A 97 -4.84 15.57 2.93
N ALA A 98 -4.60 16.89 2.93
CA ALA A 98 -3.30 17.46 2.61
C ALA A 98 -2.23 17.10 3.64
N LYS A 99 -2.54 17.18 4.94
CA LYS A 99 -1.62 16.79 6.00
C LYS A 99 -1.27 15.30 5.93
N LEU A 100 -2.28 14.44 5.74
CA LEU A 100 -2.05 13.01 5.55
C LEU A 100 -1.18 12.74 4.32
N ALA A 101 -1.38 13.48 3.23
CA ALA A 101 -0.57 13.34 2.03
C ALA A 101 0.89 13.76 2.26
N GLU A 102 1.13 14.87 2.97
CA GLU A 102 2.47 15.29 3.36
C GLU A 102 3.18 14.21 4.19
N ASP A 103 2.51 13.66 5.21
CA ASP A 103 3.08 12.61 6.06
C ASP A 103 3.39 11.32 5.28
N LEU A 104 2.51 10.92 4.37
CA LEU A 104 2.68 9.71 3.56
C LEU A 104 3.72 9.86 2.45
N THR A 105 3.93 11.06 1.94
CA THR A 105 4.88 11.31 0.84
C THR A 105 6.26 11.75 1.31
N ARG A 106 6.40 12.22 2.56
CA ARG A 106 7.69 12.64 3.15
C ARG A 106 8.84 11.65 2.91
N PRO A 107 8.69 10.32 3.13
CA PRO A 107 9.79 9.39 2.87
C PRO A 107 10.25 9.38 1.40
N PHE A 108 9.33 9.59 0.46
CA PHE A 108 9.65 9.64 -0.97
C PHE A 108 10.32 10.95 -1.35
N GLN A 109 10.01 12.04 -0.66
CA GLN A 109 10.65 13.34 -0.89
C GLN A 109 12.11 13.33 -0.41
N GLU A 110 12.40 12.60 0.67
CA GLU A 110 13.76 12.45 1.21
C GLU A 110 14.66 11.59 0.31
N ASP A 111 14.12 10.50 -0.25
CA ASP A 111 14.87 9.61 -1.16
C ASP A 111 14.01 9.11 -2.33
N PRO A 112 13.76 9.94 -3.36
CA PRO A 112 12.96 9.55 -4.52
C PRO A 112 13.67 8.53 -5.42
N GLU A 113 15.00 8.62 -5.53
CA GLU A 113 15.83 7.64 -6.25
C GLU A 113 15.75 6.27 -5.58
N GLY A 114 15.60 6.26 -4.25
CA GLY A 114 15.45 5.07 -3.43
C GLY A 114 14.32 4.16 -3.86
N LEU A 115 13.25 4.71 -4.42
CA LEU A 115 12.11 3.95 -4.95
C LEU A 115 12.46 3.12 -6.18
N TYR A 116 13.48 3.52 -6.94
CA TYR A 116 13.99 2.75 -8.08
C TYR A 116 15.18 1.87 -7.68
N SER A 117 16.16 2.40 -6.94
CA SER A 117 17.42 1.74 -6.59
C SER A 117 17.32 0.73 -5.44
N TYR A 118 16.11 0.35 -5.03
CA TYR A 118 15.87 -0.56 -3.89
C TYR A 118 16.58 -1.90 -4.00
N VAL A 119 16.70 -2.45 -5.21
CA VAL A 119 17.44 -3.70 -5.45
C VAL A 119 18.96 -3.50 -5.35
N ASP A 120 19.48 -2.35 -5.77
CA ASP A 120 20.92 -2.07 -5.66
C ASP A 120 21.31 -2.06 -4.18
N ARG A 121 20.50 -1.41 -3.33
CA ARG A 121 20.67 -1.46 -1.86
C ARG A 121 20.57 -2.87 -1.31
N ALA A 122 19.66 -3.69 -1.84
CA ALA A 122 19.52 -5.08 -1.41
C ALA A 122 20.74 -5.95 -1.78
N TYR A 123 21.38 -5.68 -2.93
CA TYR A 123 22.64 -6.34 -3.27
C TYR A 123 23.80 -5.85 -2.39
N GLU A 124 23.88 -4.56 -2.09
CA GLU A 124 24.86 -4.01 -1.15
C GLU A 124 24.70 -4.64 0.25
N GLU A 125 23.46 -4.76 0.73
CA GLU A 125 23.14 -5.45 1.98
C GLU A 125 23.57 -6.93 1.96
N ALA A 126 23.27 -7.64 0.86
CA ALA A 126 23.67 -9.04 0.70
C ALA A 126 25.20 -9.20 0.71
N GLN A 127 25.93 -8.28 0.09
CA GLN A 127 27.40 -8.29 0.10
C GLN A 127 27.96 -8.06 1.51
N LEU A 128 27.40 -7.11 2.26
CA LEU A 128 27.78 -6.86 3.64
C LEU A 128 27.49 -8.08 4.54
N LEU A 129 26.35 -8.75 4.34
CA LEU A 129 26.02 -9.99 5.06
C LEU A 129 27.02 -11.12 4.76
N ASP A 130 27.47 -11.24 3.50
CA ASP A 130 28.46 -12.25 3.09
C ASP A 130 29.82 -11.98 3.75
N GLU A 131 30.26 -10.72 3.75
CA GLU A 131 31.48 -10.29 4.43
C GLU A 131 31.44 -10.53 5.95
N LEU A 132 30.28 -10.32 6.59
CA LEU A 132 30.10 -10.55 8.03
C LEU A 132 29.95 -12.03 8.39
N ALA A 133 29.33 -12.84 7.53
CA ALA A 133 29.11 -14.26 7.78
C ALA A 133 30.41 -15.08 7.67
N GLY A 134 31.35 -14.66 6.80
CA GLY A 134 32.61 -15.38 6.59
C GLY A 134 32.36 -16.81 6.10
N ASP A 135 32.72 -17.82 6.90
CA ASP A 135 32.49 -19.24 6.59
C ASP A 135 31.12 -19.77 7.09
N LEU A 136 30.33 -18.95 7.80
CA LEU A 136 29.01 -19.35 8.25
C LEU A 136 28.02 -19.33 7.09
N PRO A 137 27.05 -20.25 7.02
CA PRO A 137 26.01 -20.20 6.01
C PRO A 137 25.25 -18.88 6.13
N LEU A 138 25.26 -18.12 5.04
CA LEU A 138 24.51 -16.87 4.90
C LEU A 138 23.03 -17.08 5.27
N PRO A 139 22.42 -16.19 6.07
CA PRO A 139 20.98 -16.05 6.06
C PRO A 139 20.54 -15.68 4.63
N SER A 140 19.37 -16.17 4.21
CA SER A 140 18.84 -16.02 2.85
C SER A 140 19.04 -14.60 2.26
N TYR A 141 19.29 -14.51 0.94
CA TYR A 141 19.36 -13.23 0.24
C TYR A 141 18.14 -12.35 0.55
N PRO A 142 18.32 -11.02 0.66
CA PRO A 142 17.20 -10.09 0.76
C PRO A 142 16.20 -10.32 -0.37
N ALA A 143 14.90 -10.24 -0.07
CA ALA A 143 13.83 -10.62 -0.99
C ALA A 143 13.94 -9.90 -2.35
N ALA A 144 14.29 -8.62 -2.34
CA ALA A 144 14.49 -7.82 -3.55
C ALA A 144 15.62 -8.37 -4.44
N ALA A 145 16.77 -8.74 -3.88
CA ALA A 145 17.88 -9.34 -4.61
C ALA A 145 17.54 -10.76 -5.10
N ALA A 146 16.88 -11.58 -4.26
CA ALA A 146 16.44 -12.91 -4.65
C ALA A 146 15.46 -12.87 -5.84
N ASN A 147 14.51 -11.93 -5.82
CA ASN A 147 13.55 -11.73 -6.91
C ASN A 147 14.23 -11.26 -8.19
N ASP A 148 15.22 -10.37 -8.09
CA ASP A 148 15.98 -9.87 -9.22
C ASP A 148 16.83 -11.00 -9.87
N ILE A 149 17.44 -11.87 -9.07
CA ILE A 149 18.17 -13.06 -9.54
C ILE A 149 17.23 -14.04 -10.26
N ILE A 150 16.05 -14.31 -9.69
CA ILE A 150 15.08 -15.23 -10.28
C ILE A 150 14.53 -14.64 -11.59
N GLY A 151 14.25 -13.34 -11.59
CA GLY A 151 13.63 -12.61 -12.67
C GLY A 151 12.33 -13.27 -13.14
N MET A 152 12.20 -13.43 -14.45
CA MET A 152 11.10 -14.20 -15.05
C MET A 152 11.28 -15.72 -14.97
N GLY A 153 12.15 -16.26 -14.10
CA GLY A 153 12.60 -17.67 -14.13
C GLY A 153 11.51 -18.75 -14.15
N SER A 154 10.33 -18.46 -13.61
CA SER A 154 9.16 -19.37 -13.62
C SER A 154 8.15 -19.09 -14.75
N TRP A 155 8.39 -18.08 -15.59
CA TRP A 155 7.56 -17.77 -16.76
C TRP A 155 7.96 -18.67 -17.91
N ARG A 156 6.96 -19.21 -18.60
CA ARG A 156 7.15 -20.08 -19.75
C ARG A 156 7.65 -19.27 -20.95
N LEU A 157 7.15 -18.06 -21.15
CA LEU A 157 7.55 -17.20 -22.27
C LEU A 157 8.89 -16.48 -22.07
N LYS A 158 9.59 -16.67 -20.94
CA LYS A 158 10.84 -15.97 -20.57
C LYS A 158 11.87 -15.91 -21.70
N SER A 159 12.12 -17.02 -22.38
CA SER A 159 13.20 -17.09 -23.39
C SER A 159 12.90 -16.40 -24.72
N TYR A 160 11.69 -15.88 -24.90
CA TYR A 160 11.20 -15.30 -26.16
C TYR A 160 10.79 -13.82 -26.02
N VAL A 161 10.75 -13.32 -24.78
CA VAL A 161 10.38 -11.93 -24.51
C VAL A 161 11.58 -10.99 -24.67
N ASP A 162 11.29 -9.75 -25.02
CA ASP A 162 12.29 -8.70 -25.10
C ASP A 162 12.86 -8.41 -23.68
N PRO A 163 14.17 -8.17 -23.55
CA PRO A 163 14.81 -7.88 -22.27
C PRO A 163 14.15 -6.76 -21.46
N VAL A 164 13.53 -5.76 -22.11
CA VAL A 164 12.83 -4.71 -21.36
C VAL A 164 11.54 -5.22 -20.69
N ILE A 165 10.80 -6.15 -21.33
CA ILE A 165 9.66 -6.81 -20.69
C ILE A 165 10.16 -7.64 -19.52
N GLU A 166 11.24 -8.40 -19.72
CA GLU A 166 11.82 -9.22 -18.65
C GLU A 166 12.22 -8.39 -17.44
N PHE A 167 12.91 -7.28 -17.68
CA PHE A 167 13.25 -6.32 -16.64
C PHE A 167 12.00 -5.82 -15.93
N MET A 168 11.02 -5.29 -16.67
CA MET A 168 9.82 -4.70 -16.07
C MET A 168 9.01 -5.71 -15.25
N VAL A 169 8.78 -6.92 -15.77
CA VAL A 169 8.08 -7.99 -15.03
C VAL A 169 8.81 -8.33 -13.74
N THR A 170 10.14 -8.48 -13.81
CA THR A 170 10.98 -8.76 -12.64
C THR A 170 10.84 -7.69 -11.57
N ARG A 171 10.92 -6.40 -11.95
CA ARG A 171 10.78 -5.29 -11.00
C ARG A 171 9.37 -5.19 -10.40
N ILE A 172 8.34 -5.40 -11.21
CA ILE A 172 6.94 -5.27 -10.79
C ILE A 172 6.55 -6.43 -9.86
N GLU A 173 6.79 -7.69 -10.23
CA GLU A 173 6.53 -8.84 -9.36
C GLU A 173 7.45 -8.82 -8.13
N GLY A 174 8.69 -8.35 -8.27
CA GLY A 174 9.63 -8.18 -7.16
C GLY A 174 9.10 -7.21 -6.10
N CYS A 175 8.57 -6.05 -6.52
CA CYS A 175 7.90 -5.11 -5.60
C CYS A 175 6.71 -5.75 -4.89
N TRP A 176 5.95 -6.62 -5.57
CA TRP A 176 4.82 -7.30 -4.95
C TRP A 176 5.27 -8.23 -3.81
N ARG A 177 6.27 -9.07 -4.10
CA ARG A 177 6.80 -10.02 -3.12
C ARG A 177 7.50 -9.36 -1.95
N GLU A 178 8.16 -8.24 -2.18
CA GLU A 178 8.88 -7.54 -1.12
C GLU A 178 7.95 -6.70 -0.25
N ILE A 179 7.00 -5.95 -0.83
CA ILE A 179 6.19 -4.98 -0.09
C ILE A 179 4.96 -5.62 0.54
N MET A 180 4.28 -6.52 -0.19
CA MET A 180 3.11 -7.22 0.36
C MET A 180 3.52 -8.46 1.14
N ASP A 181 4.64 -9.09 0.75
CA ASP A 181 5.18 -10.29 1.40
C ASP A 181 4.10 -11.35 1.62
N GLU A 182 3.76 -11.60 2.87
CA GLU A 182 2.75 -12.57 3.30
C GLU A 182 1.31 -12.20 2.86
N ASP A 183 1.00 -10.90 2.69
CA ASP A 183 -0.30 -10.42 2.19
C ASP A 183 -0.54 -10.79 0.70
N LEU A 184 0.50 -11.20 -0.03
CA LEU A 184 0.39 -11.55 -1.45
C LEU A 184 -0.16 -12.97 -1.66
N CYS A 185 -1.46 -13.06 -1.89
CA CYS A 185 -2.17 -14.32 -2.15
C CYS A 185 -2.34 -14.62 -3.65
N LEU A 186 -2.44 -15.91 -4.00
CA LEU A 186 -2.84 -16.32 -5.35
C LEU A 186 -4.32 -16.01 -5.61
N TYR A 187 -4.63 -15.38 -6.74
CA TYR A 187 -6.01 -15.14 -7.13
C TYR A 187 -6.77 -16.45 -7.39
N PRO A 188 -8.06 -16.57 -7.01
CA PRO A 188 -8.82 -17.82 -7.11
C PRO A 188 -8.70 -18.50 -8.48
N ARG A 189 -8.12 -19.71 -8.47
CA ARG A 189 -7.79 -20.44 -9.69
C ARG A 189 -9.00 -20.72 -10.57
N ASP A 190 -10.17 -20.93 -9.97
CA ASP A 190 -11.40 -21.28 -10.69
C ASP A 190 -11.95 -20.14 -11.56
N LYS A 191 -11.47 -18.90 -11.35
CA LYS A 191 -11.89 -17.74 -12.13
C LYS A 191 -11.14 -17.59 -13.46
N TRP A 192 -9.96 -18.21 -13.61
CA TRP A 192 -9.10 -17.96 -14.78
C TRP A 192 -8.20 -19.16 -15.11
N LYS A 193 -7.46 -19.69 -14.12
CA LYS A 193 -6.47 -20.74 -14.32
C LYS A 193 -7.11 -22.10 -14.67
N SER A 194 -8.25 -22.44 -14.08
CA SER A 194 -8.98 -23.67 -14.42
C SER A 194 -9.57 -23.64 -15.83
N ILE A 195 -9.86 -22.44 -16.34
CA ILE A 195 -10.35 -22.17 -17.70
C ILE A 195 -9.19 -22.25 -18.72
N GLY A 196 -7.94 -22.28 -18.24
CA GLY A 196 -6.74 -22.34 -19.07
C GLY A 196 -6.21 -20.98 -19.48
N TRP A 197 -6.62 -19.89 -18.83
CA TRP A 197 -6.09 -18.56 -19.12
C TRP A 197 -4.73 -18.26 -18.47
N ASP A 198 -4.07 -19.24 -17.85
CA ASP A 198 -2.72 -19.06 -17.32
C ASP A 198 -1.62 -19.08 -18.37
N LEU A 199 -1.79 -19.91 -19.39
CA LEU A 199 -1.04 -19.85 -20.64
C LEU A 199 -2.03 -20.11 -21.77
N VAL A 200 -2.20 -19.14 -22.64
CA VAL A 200 -3.08 -19.20 -23.80
C VAL A 200 -2.22 -19.23 -25.05
N ASP A 201 -2.58 -20.11 -25.99
CA ASP A 201 -1.99 -20.20 -27.31
C ASP A 201 -3.10 -20.19 -28.36
N SER A 202 -3.01 -19.35 -29.38
CA SER A 202 -4.04 -19.29 -30.42
C SER A 202 -4.10 -20.53 -31.31
N GLU A 203 -3.01 -21.29 -31.40
CA GLU A 203 -3.01 -22.57 -32.13
C GLU A 203 -3.61 -23.71 -31.29
N ASP A 204 -3.67 -23.56 -29.96
CA ASP A 204 -4.30 -24.53 -29.07
C ASP A 204 -5.08 -23.84 -27.93
N PRO A 205 -6.16 -23.10 -28.26
CA PRO A 205 -6.89 -22.29 -27.28
C PRO A 205 -7.65 -23.14 -26.26
N LYS A 206 -7.85 -24.43 -26.55
CA LYS A 206 -8.53 -25.40 -25.69
C LYS A 206 -7.58 -26.33 -24.95
N ARG A 207 -6.28 -26.22 -25.20
CA ARG A 207 -5.23 -27.06 -24.59
C ARG A 207 -5.45 -28.55 -24.88
N GLU A 208 -5.89 -28.86 -26.10
CA GLU A 208 -6.16 -30.23 -26.55
C GLU A 208 -4.85 -30.99 -26.89
N LEU A 209 -3.72 -30.28 -27.08
CA LEU A 209 -2.40 -30.85 -27.37
C LEU A 209 -1.60 -31.19 -26.10
N ASP A 210 -2.28 -31.78 -25.11
CA ASP A 210 -1.69 -32.10 -23.80
C ASP A 210 -0.44 -32.99 -23.95
N GLY A 211 0.71 -32.53 -23.44
CA GLY A 211 2.00 -33.23 -23.51
C GLY A 211 3.01 -32.72 -24.56
N PHE A 212 2.63 -31.81 -25.47
CA PHE A 212 3.59 -31.07 -26.32
C PHE A 212 4.06 -29.79 -25.63
N SER A 213 5.32 -29.40 -25.82
CA SER A 213 5.72 -28.04 -25.48
C SER A 213 5.01 -27.09 -26.44
N TRP A 214 4.53 -25.95 -25.94
CA TRP A 214 4.04 -24.86 -26.81
C TRP A 214 5.10 -24.42 -27.83
N ALA A 215 6.39 -24.63 -27.52
CA ALA A 215 7.51 -24.38 -28.42
C ALA A 215 7.60 -25.41 -29.58
N ASP A 216 6.95 -26.57 -29.45
CA ASP A 216 6.94 -27.62 -30.47
C ASP A 216 5.81 -27.45 -31.49
N ILE A 217 4.81 -26.59 -31.19
CA ILE A 217 3.73 -26.27 -32.12
C ILE A 217 4.31 -25.32 -33.18
N PRO A 218 4.31 -25.70 -34.47
CA PRO A 218 4.86 -24.86 -35.53
C PRO A 218 3.96 -23.64 -35.75
N ASP A 219 4.58 -22.50 -36.01
CA ASP A 219 3.82 -21.30 -36.32
C ASP A 219 3.12 -21.39 -37.68
N PRO A 220 1.89 -20.87 -37.81
CA PRO A 220 1.16 -20.88 -39.07
C PRO A 220 1.83 -20.00 -40.13
N GLU A 221 1.76 -20.40 -41.40
CA GLU A 221 2.26 -19.57 -42.49
C GLU A 221 1.45 -18.28 -42.64
N LYS A 222 2.09 -17.20 -43.12
CA LYS A 222 1.40 -15.93 -43.34
C LYS A 222 0.23 -16.09 -44.31
N GLY A 223 -0.98 -15.83 -43.83
CA GLY A 223 -2.22 -15.96 -44.59
C GLY A 223 -2.95 -17.29 -44.43
N ALA A 224 -2.38 -18.25 -43.69
CA ALA A 224 -3.09 -19.42 -43.21
C ALA A 224 -4.07 -19.06 -42.07
N GLU A 225 -5.02 -19.95 -41.80
CA GLU A 225 -5.83 -19.89 -40.59
C GLU A 225 -4.93 -19.96 -39.35
N GLY A 226 -5.26 -19.20 -38.29
CA GLY A 226 -4.42 -19.07 -37.09
C GLY A 226 -3.34 -17.97 -37.17
N TYR A 227 -2.98 -17.50 -38.38
CA TYR A 227 -2.02 -16.39 -38.50
C TYR A 227 -2.66 -15.02 -38.19
N PRO A 228 -2.01 -14.15 -37.37
CA PRO A 228 -0.75 -14.42 -36.65
C PRO A 228 -1.01 -15.16 -35.33
N ARG A 229 -0.16 -16.15 -35.03
CA ARG A 229 -0.22 -16.83 -33.73
C ARG A 229 0.07 -15.86 -32.59
N LEU A 230 -0.70 -15.95 -31.50
CA LEU A 230 -0.56 -15.16 -30.29
C LEU A 230 -0.50 -16.08 -29.07
N GLN A 231 0.51 -15.89 -28.24
CA GLN A 231 0.66 -16.57 -26.97
C GLN A 231 0.61 -15.54 -25.85
N LEU A 232 -0.18 -15.83 -24.81
CA LEU A 232 -0.35 -14.98 -23.63
C LEU A 232 -0.04 -15.81 -22.39
N GLU A 233 0.79 -15.29 -21.49
CA GLU A 233 1.00 -15.85 -20.17
C GLU A 233 0.52 -14.86 -19.12
N ASN A 234 -0.29 -15.35 -18.18
CA ASN A 234 -0.93 -14.52 -17.16
C ASN A 234 -0.50 -14.98 -15.76
N ARG A 235 -0.31 -14.01 -14.87
CA ARG A 235 -0.27 -14.23 -13.43
C ARG A 235 -1.19 -13.26 -12.73
N VAL A 236 -1.96 -13.81 -11.79
CA VAL A 236 -2.98 -13.05 -11.07
C VAL A 236 -2.87 -13.34 -9.59
N TYR A 237 -2.75 -12.27 -8.81
CA TYR A 237 -2.67 -12.28 -7.35
C TYR A 237 -3.80 -11.44 -6.75
N CYS A 238 -3.95 -11.50 -5.43
CA CYS A 238 -4.79 -10.61 -4.64
C CYS A 238 -4.12 -10.34 -3.29
N SER A 239 -4.59 -9.34 -2.57
CA SER A 239 -4.13 -9.01 -1.22
C SER A 239 -5.26 -8.43 -0.38
N ARG A 240 -4.98 -8.03 0.86
CA ARG A 240 -5.91 -7.29 1.72
C ARG A 240 -6.42 -6.02 1.06
N VAL A 241 -5.57 -5.27 0.37
CA VAL A 241 -5.94 -3.98 -0.25
C VAL A 241 -6.37 -4.15 -1.71
N PHE A 242 -5.79 -5.12 -2.42
CA PHE A 242 -6.02 -5.28 -3.85
C PHE A 242 -6.88 -6.51 -4.14
N ARG A 243 -8.03 -6.31 -4.79
CA ARG A 243 -8.84 -7.43 -5.26
C ARG A 243 -8.13 -8.19 -6.38
N LYS A 244 -7.25 -7.54 -7.15
CA LYS A 244 -6.56 -8.20 -8.26
C LYS A 244 -5.28 -7.49 -8.65
N LEU A 245 -4.17 -8.22 -8.71
CA LEU A 245 -2.93 -7.77 -9.34
C LEU A 245 -2.69 -8.68 -10.53
N HIS A 246 -2.85 -8.14 -11.74
CA HIS A 246 -2.75 -8.91 -12.99
C HIS A 246 -1.52 -8.45 -13.76
N VAL A 247 -0.63 -9.38 -14.09
CA VAL A 247 0.43 -9.21 -15.07
C VAL A 247 0.24 -10.20 -16.21
N GLU A 248 0.25 -9.68 -17.43
CA GLU A 248 0.11 -10.42 -18.68
C GLU A 248 1.30 -10.10 -19.58
N VAL A 249 1.90 -11.15 -20.13
CA VAL A 249 2.94 -11.06 -21.14
C VAL A 249 2.44 -11.73 -22.39
N GLY A 250 2.48 -11.03 -23.52
CA GLY A 250 2.04 -11.55 -24.81
C GLY A 250 3.14 -11.50 -25.86
N ILE A 251 3.27 -12.57 -26.64
CA ILE A 251 4.14 -12.64 -27.82
C ILE A 251 3.31 -13.03 -29.03
N ARG A 252 3.49 -12.29 -30.12
CA ARG A 252 2.83 -12.55 -31.39
C ARG A 252 3.87 -12.88 -32.45
N GLN A 253 3.56 -13.87 -33.28
CA GLN A 253 4.44 -14.40 -34.32
C GLN A 253 5.03 -13.34 -35.26
N ASP A 254 4.33 -12.22 -35.46
CA ASP A 254 4.77 -11.12 -36.33
C ASP A 254 5.72 -10.11 -35.64
N GLY A 255 6.27 -10.47 -34.47
CA GLY A 255 7.24 -9.68 -33.72
C GLY A 255 6.63 -8.65 -32.77
N MET A 256 5.31 -8.64 -32.61
CA MET A 256 4.66 -7.83 -31.57
C MET A 256 4.81 -8.50 -30.21
N GLN A 257 5.18 -7.73 -29.19
CA GLN A 257 5.15 -8.18 -27.80
C GLN A 257 4.44 -7.16 -26.92
N VAL A 258 3.81 -7.62 -25.84
CA VAL A 258 3.08 -6.76 -24.91
C VAL A 258 3.36 -7.18 -23.46
N LEU A 259 3.53 -6.18 -22.59
CA LEU A 259 3.39 -6.31 -21.16
C LEU A 259 2.19 -5.47 -20.74
N HIS A 260 1.25 -6.10 -20.04
CA HIS A 260 0.08 -5.45 -19.47
C HIS A 260 0.04 -5.73 -17.97
N VAL A 261 -0.01 -4.67 -17.16
CA VAL A 261 -0.10 -4.77 -15.71
C VAL A 261 -1.24 -3.88 -15.25
N VAL A 262 -2.16 -4.45 -14.47
CA VAL A 262 -3.21 -3.67 -13.79
C VAL A 262 -3.34 -4.13 -12.35
N VAL A 263 -3.31 -3.17 -11.44
CA VAL A 263 -3.57 -3.40 -10.01
C VAL A 263 -4.85 -2.71 -9.60
N TYR A 264 -5.78 -3.55 -9.17
CA TYR A 264 -7.16 -3.24 -8.90
C TYR A 264 -7.39 -3.21 -7.37
N PRO A 265 -7.64 -2.04 -6.76
CA PRO A 265 -7.96 -1.96 -5.34
C PRO A 265 -9.30 -2.64 -5.04
N ARG A 266 -9.50 -3.13 -3.83
CA ARG A 266 -10.84 -3.57 -3.38
C ARG A 266 -11.84 -2.42 -3.50
N TYR A 267 -13.12 -2.75 -3.63
CA TYR A 267 -14.14 -1.78 -4.01
C TYR A 267 -14.36 -0.68 -2.96
N ASN A 268 -14.00 -0.96 -1.71
CA ASN A 268 -14.10 -0.05 -0.58
C ASN A 268 -12.80 0.72 -0.27
N TYR A 269 -11.72 0.56 -1.04
CA TYR A 269 -10.49 1.33 -0.84
C TYR A 269 -10.45 2.54 -1.78
N ASP A 270 -10.20 3.72 -1.19
CA ASP A 270 -10.07 4.98 -1.92
C ASP A 270 -8.67 5.12 -2.53
N MET A 271 -8.41 4.26 -3.50
CA MET A 271 -7.15 4.15 -4.20
C MET A 271 -7.38 4.18 -5.71
N PRO A 272 -6.45 4.76 -6.48
CA PRO A 272 -6.50 4.66 -7.93
C PRO A 272 -6.21 3.23 -8.40
N ILE A 273 -6.59 2.93 -9.64
CA ILE A 273 -6.18 1.71 -10.33
C ILE A 273 -4.81 1.97 -10.94
N PHE A 274 -3.77 1.21 -10.56
CA PHE A 274 -2.48 1.32 -11.24
C PHE A 274 -2.54 0.59 -12.58
N GLY A 275 -2.06 1.21 -13.64
CA GLY A 275 -1.98 0.64 -14.98
C GLY A 275 -0.61 0.87 -15.60
N LEU A 276 -0.05 -0.17 -16.21
CA LEU A 276 1.20 -0.13 -16.96
C LEU A 276 1.04 -0.98 -18.23
N ASP A 277 1.26 -0.37 -19.39
CA ASP A 277 1.23 -1.03 -20.69
C ASP A 277 2.52 -0.74 -21.46
N LEU A 278 3.16 -1.78 -21.99
CA LEU A 278 4.33 -1.67 -22.86
C LEU A 278 4.09 -2.51 -24.12
N VAL A 279 4.09 -1.88 -25.29
CA VAL A 279 3.89 -2.55 -26.57
C VAL A 279 5.12 -2.40 -27.45
N LEU A 280 5.73 -3.52 -27.80
CA LEU A 280 6.87 -3.60 -28.69
C LEU A 280 6.46 -4.17 -30.05
N VAL A 281 7.13 -3.70 -31.10
CA VAL A 281 7.06 -4.28 -32.44
C VAL A 281 8.48 -4.39 -32.98
N ASN A 282 8.93 -5.62 -33.23
CA ASN A 282 10.27 -5.92 -33.74
C ASN A 282 11.39 -5.29 -32.88
N GLY A 283 11.31 -5.46 -31.56
CA GLY A 283 12.28 -4.95 -30.58
C GLY A 283 12.26 -3.43 -30.36
N ARG A 284 11.28 -2.71 -30.92
CA ARG A 284 11.10 -1.27 -30.68
C ARG A 284 9.84 -1.01 -29.88
N VAL A 285 9.96 -0.22 -28.82
CA VAL A 285 8.81 0.24 -28.03
C VAL A 285 7.98 1.22 -28.86
N THR A 286 6.72 0.88 -29.09
CA THR A 286 5.77 1.69 -29.87
C THR A 286 4.76 2.42 -29.01
N LEU A 287 4.55 1.94 -27.77
CA LEU A 287 3.72 2.55 -26.76
C LEU A 287 4.24 2.13 -25.38
N ALA A 288 4.39 3.10 -24.49
CA ALA A 288 4.70 2.91 -23.09
C ALA A 288 3.78 3.80 -22.26
N VAL A 289 2.99 3.20 -21.37
CA VAL A 289 2.00 3.88 -20.53
C VAL A 289 2.20 3.48 -19.09
N ALA A 290 2.21 4.45 -18.18
CA ALA A 290 2.16 4.22 -16.73
C ALA A 290 1.29 5.29 -16.07
N ASP A 291 0.33 4.87 -15.24
CA ASP A 291 -0.59 5.79 -14.56
C ASP A 291 -1.19 5.22 -13.27
N CYS A 292 -1.55 6.13 -12.36
CA CYS A 292 -2.50 5.88 -11.28
C CYS A 292 -3.86 6.40 -11.74
N CYS A 293 -4.68 5.53 -12.33
CA CYS A 293 -5.97 5.90 -12.91
C CYS A 293 -6.98 6.26 -11.81
N PRO A 294 -7.54 7.49 -11.79
CA PRO A 294 -8.39 7.95 -10.71
C PRO A 294 -9.78 7.29 -10.73
N VAL A 295 -10.26 6.91 -9.54
CA VAL A 295 -11.61 6.35 -9.35
C VAL A 295 -12.61 7.42 -8.89
N ARG A 296 -12.16 8.45 -8.16
CA ARG A 296 -13.02 9.56 -7.72
C ARG A 296 -13.63 10.33 -8.92
N HIS A 297 -14.71 11.06 -8.67
CA HIS A 297 -15.38 11.88 -9.65
C HIS A 297 -14.46 12.97 -10.22
N GLY A 298 -14.68 13.30 -11.50
CA GLY A 298 -13.89 14.32 -12.19
C GLY A 298 -12.42 13.97 -12.41
N LEU A 299 -12.08 12.67 -12.39
CA LEU A 299 -10.71 12.16 -12.59
C LEU A 299 -9.70 12.73 -11.58
N LYS A 300 -10.17 12.97 -10.34
CA LYS A 300 -9.33 13.46 -9.25
C LYS A 300 -8.59 12.32 -8.58
N LEU A 301 -7.31 12.53 -8.32
CA LEU A 301 -6.50 11.66 -7.48
C LEU A 301 -6.46 12.17 -6.05
N PRO A 302 -6.34 11.28 -5.04
CA PRO A 302 -5.94 11.68 -3.71
C PRO A 302 -4.57 12.41 -3.74
N PRO A 303 -4.35 13.45 -2.92
CA PRO A 303 -3.19 14.33 -3.05
C PRO A 303 -1.84 13.60 -3.02
N GLN A 304 -1.69 12.57 -2.18
CA GLN A 304 -0.46 11.78 -2.06
C GLN A 304 -0.04 11.12 -3.37
N TYR A 305 -0.99 10.70 -4.21
CA TYR A 305 -0.66 10.13 -5.52
C TYR A 305 -0.25 11.21 -6.51
N MET A 306 -0.94 12.37 -6.52
CA MET A 306 -0.54 13.47 -7.42
C MET A 306 0.85 14.00 -7.08
N GLU A 307 1.14 14.19 -5.80
CA GLU A 307 2.43 14.69 -5.32
C GLU A 307 3.55 13.70 -5.62
N THR A 308 3.31 12.41 -5.37
CA THR A 308 4.26 11.34 -5.71
C THR A 308 4.51 11.27 -7.21
N MET A 309 3.46 11.26 -8.04
CA MET A 309 3.61 11.23 -9.50
C MET A 309 4.39 12.45 -10.00
N ALA A 310 4.07 13.65 -9.51
CA ALA A 310 4.77 14.88 -9.90
C ALA A 310 6.24 14.86 -9.45
N LEU A 311 6.54 14.37 -8.25
CA LEU A 311 7.90 14.19 -7.75
C LEU A 311 8.69 13.26 -8.68
N LEU A 312 8.19 12.06 -8.94
CA LEU A 312 8.88 11.06 -9.74
C LEU A 312 9.06 11.49 -11.20
N GLN A 313 8.12 12.25 -11.76
CA GLN A 313 8.29 12.84 -13.09
C GLN A 313 9.40 13.88 -13.13
N ARG A 314 9.58 14.68 -12.06
CA ARG A 314 10.72 15.61 -11.97
C ARG A 314 12.03 14.84 -11.80
N THR A 315 12.05 13.78 -11.00
CA THR A 315 13.27 13.00 -10.74
C THR A 315 13.74 12.23 -11.98
N PHE A 316 12.86 11.49 -12.63
CA PHE A 316 13.27 10.53 -13.66
C PHE A 316 13.09 11.00 -15.10
N LEU A 317 12.31 12.07 -15.32
CA LEU A 317 11.95 12.53 -16.66
C LEU A 317 12.36 13.98 -16.90
N GLU A 318 13.24 14.59 -16.11
CA GLU A 318 13.59 16.02 -16.24
C GLU A 318 14.02 16.40 -17.67
N ASP A 319 14.80 15.54 -18.31
CA ASP A 319 15.36 15.77 -19.65
C ASP A 319 14.37 15.49 -20.80
N GLN A 320 13.16 14.99 -20.51
CA GLN A 320 12.17 14.68 -21.53
C GLN A 320 11.18 15.83 -21.74
N ASP A 321 10.83 16.13 -22.99
CA ASP A 321 9.82 17.14 -23.33
C ASP A 321 8.45 16.79 -22.68
N PRO A 322 7.92 17.63 -21.78
CA PRO A 322 6.58 17.44 -21.22
C PRO A 322 5.48 17.36 -22.29
N ALA A 323 5.65 18.01 -23.45
CA ALA A 323 4.70 17.96 -24.54
C ALA A 323 4.63 16.58 -25.22
N ALA A 324 5.69 15.76 -25.10
CA ALA A 324 5.69 14.38 -25.58
C ALA A 324 4.80 13.44 -24.72
N ARG A 325 4.35 13.91 -23.55
CA ARG A 325 3.56 13.17 -22.55
C ARG A 325 2.07 13.48 -22.64
N SER A 326 1.56 13.66 -23.86
CA SER A 326 0.14 13.99 -24.06
C SER A 326 -0.76 12.79 -23.79
N ILE A 327 -1.83 13.02 -23.02
CA ILE A 327 -2.87 12.03 -22.77
C ILE A 327 -3.64 11.82 -24.09
N PRO A 328 -3.71 10.59 -24.62
CA PRO A 328 -4.49 10.32 -25.82
C PRO A 328 -5.99 10.52 -25.59
N ASP A 329 -6.74 10.93 -26.61
CA ASP A 329 -8.20 11.13 -26.53
C ASP A 329 -8.95 9.91 -25.97
N TRP A 330 -8.49 8.70 -26.29
CA TRP A 330 -9.10 7.45 -25.79
C TRP A 330 -8.90 7.25 -24.28
N GLY A 331 -7.84 7.83 -23.72
CA GLY A 331 -7.49 7.76 -22.30
C GLY A 331 -8.10 8.90 -21.47
N ALA A 332 -8.66 9.94 -22.10
CA ALA A 332 -9.17 11.13 -21.40
C ALA A 332 -10.31 10.86 -20.40
N SER A 333 -10.92 9.67 -20.44
CA SER A 333 -12.02 9.27 -19.54
C SER A 333 -11.58 8.35 -18.40
N THR A 334 -10.31 7.95 -18.37
CA THR A 334 -9.76 6.96 -17.43
C THR A 334 -8.44 7.39 -16.80
N PHE A 335 -7.58 8.06 -17.57
CA PHE A 335 -6.26 8.45 -17.14
C PHE A 335 -6.27 9.68 -16.24
N SER A 336 -5.29 9.73 -15.34
CA SER A 336 -5.04 10.88 -14.49
C SER A 336 -4.46 12.04 -15.30
N PRO A 337 -4.52 13.28 -14.77
CA PRO A 337 -3.87 14.43 -15.40
C PRO A 337 -2.34 14.29 -15.57
N LEU A 338 -1.72 13.37 -14.83
CA LEU A 338 -0.27 13.12 -14.87
C LEU A 338 0.07 11.76 -15.51
N ALA A 339 -0.86 11.13 -16.22
CA ALA A 339 -0.59 9.87 -16.90
C ALA A 339 0.57 10.02 -17.89
N LEU A 340 1.55 9.11 -17.81
CA LEU A 340 2.66 9.10 -18.73
C LEU A 340 2.33 8.18 -19.90
N CYS A 341 2.17 8.75 -21.09
CA CYS A 341 1.99 7.99 -22.34
C CYS A 341 3.04 8.46 -23.35
N VAL A 342 4.04 7.63 -23.62
CA VAL A 342 5.19 7.99 -24.46
C VAL A 342 5.51 6.91 -25.49
N LYS A 343 6.29 7.31 -26.49
CA LYS A 343 6.93 6.40 -27.45
C LYS A 343 8.44 6.64 -27.40
N PRO A 344 9.17 5.93 -26.53
CA PRO A 344 10.61 6.11 -26.39
C PRO A 344 11.32 5.87 -27.72
N SER A 345 12.16 6.81 -28.12
CA SER A 345 12.92 6.81 -29.36
C SER A 345 14.40 6.49 -29.12
N THR A 346 14.89 6.66 -27.88
CA THR A 346 16.26 6.31 -27.48
C THR A 346 16.29 5.36 -26.28
N PRO A 347 17.40 4.63 -26.06
CA PRO A 347 17.59 3.81 -24.85
C PRO A 347 17.47 4.60 -23.55
N GLU A 348 17.92 5.86 -23.53
CA GLU A 348 17.86 6.75 -22.36
C GLU A 348 16.41 7.11 -22.04
N GLU A 349 15.60 7.43 -23.05
CA GLU A 349 14.16 7.68 -22.86
C GLU A 349 13.42 6.45 -22.33
N LEU A 350 13.80 5.26 -22.82
CA LEU A 350 13.23 3.99 -22.35
C LEU A 350 13.64 3.70 -20.91
N ALA A 351 14.91 3.91 -20.57
CA ALA A 351 15.42 3.74 -19.20
C ALA A 351 14.72 4.71 -18.24
N ALA A 352 14.55 5.97 -18.62
CA ALA A 352 13.82 6.97 -17.84
C ALA A 352 12.35 6.59 -17.61
N PHE A 353 11.66 6.08 -18.65
CA PHE A 353 10.31 5.52 -18.50
C PHE A 353 10.29 4.34 -17.52
N ALA A 354 11.22 3.39 -17.67
CA ALA A 354 11.28 2.20 -16.82
C ALA A 354 11.55 2.57 -15.35
N LYS A 355 12.48 3.50 -15.10
CA LYS A 355 12.75 4.06 -13.76
C LYS A 355 11.50 4.66 -13.14
N TYR A 356 10.83 5.55 -13.87
CA TYR A 356 9.59 6.18 -13.43
C TYR A 356 8.50 5.15 -13.11
N ALA A 357 8.25 4.20 -14.02
CA ALA A 357 7.18 3.22 -13.85
C ALA A 357 7.41 2.29 -12.66
N VAL A 358 8.66 1.83 -12.46
CA VAL A 358 9.03 1.00 -11.30
C VAL A 358 8.93 1.79 -10.00
N ALA A 359 9.46 3.01 -9.96
CA ALA A 359 9.39 3.85 -8.76
C ALA A 359 7.94 4.22 -8.41
N LEU A 360 7.11 4.55 -9.41
CA LEU A 360 5.69 4.86 -9.22
C LEU A 360 4.94 3.65 -8.68
N HIS A 361 5.16 2.47 -9.26
CA HIS A 361 4.54 1.23 -8.79
C HIS A 361 4.94 0.90 -7.35
N ARG A 362 6.23 1.04 -7.03
CA ARG A 362 6.72 0.82 -5.67
C ARG A 362 6.08 1.79 -4.69
N ALA A 363 6.07 3.08 -4.99
CA ALA A 363 5.42 4.09 -4.15
C ALA A 363 3.92 3.84 -3.99
N TYR A 364 3.23 3.43 -5.07
CA TYR A 364 1.81 3.05 -5.04
C TYR A 364 1.54 1.91 -4.04
N LEU A 365 2.38 0.87 -4.03
CA LEU A 365 2.28 -0.23 -3.08
C LEU A 365 2.61 0.21 -1.65
N THR A 366 3.65 1.03 -1.45
CA THR A 366 3.99 1.57 -0.12
C THR A 366 2.86 2.42 0.45
N LEU A 367 2.22 3.27 -0.37
CA LEU A 367 1.03 4.03 0.02
C LEU A 367 -0.15 3.12 0.40
N SER A 368 -0.26 1.95 -0.22
CA SER A 368 -1.31 0.97 0.07
C SER A 368 -1.20 0.35 1.47
N LEU A 369 0.01 0.29 2.05
CA LEU A 369 0.21 -0.25 3.39
C LEU A 369 -0.57 0.53 4.45
N ASN A 370 -0.68 1.85 4.26
CA ASN A 370 -1.42 2.76 5.15
C ASN A 370 -2.88 2.98 4.71
N ALA A 371 -3.34 2.30 3.66
CA ALA A 371 -4.69 2.47 3.16
C ALA A 371 -5.71 1.77 4.06
N ALA A 372 -6.76 2.51 4.42
CA ALA A 372 -7.89 2.01 5.19
C ALA A 372 -9.14 1.89 4.30
N PRO A 373 -9.97 0.85 4.50
CA PRO A 373 -11.23 0.72 3.78
C PRO A 373 -12.23 1.78 4.24
N VAL A 374 -13.02 2.29 3.30
CA VAL A 374 -14.21 3.10 3.57
C VAL A 374 -15.31 2.18 4.09
N VAL A 375 -15.70 2.36 5.35
CA VAL A 375 -16.76 1.58 6.00
C VAL A 375 -17.96 2.49 6.29
N ALA A 376 -19.11 2.17 5.69
CA ALA A 376 -20.35 2.91 5.92
C ALA A 376 -21.14 2.31 7.09
N GLY A 377 -21.15 3.00 8.23
CA GLY A 377 -22.00 2.65 9.37
C GLY A 377 -23.49 2.94 9.11
N PRO A 378 -24.41 2.39 9.92
CA PRO A 378 -25.84 2.69 9.81
C PRO A 378 -26.11 4.21 9.90
N GLY A 379 -26.68 4.78 8.84
CA GLY A 379 -26.99 6.21 8.77
C GLY A 379 -25.85 7.12 8.28
N ASP A 380 -24.64 6.59 8.07
CA ASP A 380 -23.52 7.34 7.48
C ASP A 380 -23.69 7.48 5.96
N ARG A 381 -24.50 8.48 5.58
CA ARG A 381 -24.75 8.80 4.16
C ARG A 381 -23.49 9.23 3.43
N ARG A 382 -22.48 9.75 4.13
CA ARG A 382 -21.26 10.26 3.52
C ARG A 382 -20.34 9.13 3.12
N ALA A 383 -20.06 8.20 4.03
CA ALA A 383 -19.28 7.00 3.71
C ALA A 383 -19.99 6.15 2.64
N ALA A 384 -21.32 6.05 2.69
CA ALA A 384 -22.10 5.36 1.65
C ALA A 384 -21.96 6.04 0.27
N ALA A 385 -22.02 7.37 0.20
CA ALA A 385 -21.80 8.10 -1.05
C ALA A 385 -20.38 7.93 -1.58
N LYS A 386 -19.37 7.95 -0.70
CA LYS A 386 -17.97 7.71 -1.06
C LYS A 386 -17.77 6.29 -1.62
N LEU A 387 -18.34 5.26 -0.98
CA LEU A 387 -18.29 3.89 -1.49
C LEU A 387 -18.91 3.77 -2.89
N GLN A 388 -20.05 4.43 -3.12
CA GLN A 388 -20.69 4.44 -4.44
C GLN A 388 -19.80 5.13 -5.50
N GLU A 389 -19.16 6.25 -5.15
CA GLU A 389 -18.22 6.93 -6.02
C GLU A 389 -17.05 6.02 -6.43
N LEU A 390 -16.47 5.27 -5.49
CA LEU A 390 -15.40 4.32 -5.76
C LEU A 390 -15.85 3.20 -6.71
N LEU A 391 -17.03 2.62 -6.47
CA LEU A 391 -17.64 1.61 -7.34
C LEU A 391 -17.85 2.14 -8.76
N ASP A 392 -18.46 3.31 -8.90
CA ASP A 392 -18.72 3.94 -10.19
C ASP A 392 -17.41 4.29 -10.91
N GLY A 393 -16.38 4.68 -10.16
CA GLY A 393 -15.02 4.93 -10.63
C GLY A 393 -14.36 3.73 -11.27
N GLN A 394 -14.36 2.62 -10.54
CA GLN A 394 -13.77 1.38 -11.04
C GLN A 394 -14.58 0.79 -12.20
N LYS A 395 -15.91 0.89 -12.14
CA LYS A 395 -16.78 0.50 -13.27
C LYS A 395 -16.48 1.32 -14.52
N ARG A 396 -16.35 2.65 -14.38
CA ARG A 396 -15.98 3.56 -15.47
C ARG A 396 -14.65 3.14 -16.09
N PHE A 397 -13.66 2.79 -15.29
CA PHE A 397 -12.37 2.31 -15.79
C PHE A 397 -12.54 1.05 -16.65
N CYS A 398 -13.15 0.00 -16.10
CA CYS A 398 -13.34 -1.27 -16.81
C CYS A 398 -14.18 -1.09 -18.09
N ASP A 399 -15.32 -0.39 -18.02
CA ASP A 399 -16.19 -0.14 -19.16
C ASP A 399 -15.47 0.60 -20.31
N ASN A 400 -14.57 1.53 -20.00
CA ASN A 400 -13.82 2.25 -21.03
C ASN A 400 -12.67 1.43 -21.61
N GLN A 401 -11.99 0.63 -20.79
CA GLN A 401 -10.96 -0.29 -21.29
C GLN A 401 -11.53 -1.38 -22.21
N LEU A 402 -12.74 -1.86 -21.95
CA LEU A 402 -13.46 -2.80 -22.83
C LEU A 402 -13.76 -2.22 -24.23
N LYS A 403 -13.82 -0.89 -24.36
CA LYS A 403 -13.99 -0.19 -25.64
C LYS A 403 -12.68 -0.04 -26.42
N ASN A 404 -11.54 -0.43 -25.85
CA ASN A 404 -10.24 -0.31 -26.50
C ASN A 404 -10.15 -1.22 -27.74
N LYS A 405 -10.41 -0.61 -28.90
CA LYS A 405 -10.44 -1.30 -30.19
C LYS A 405 -9.08 -1.87 -30.59
N LYS A 406 -7.95 -1.34 -30.07
CA LYS A 406 -6.62 -1.84 -30.43
C LYS A 406 -6.38 -3.21 -29.81
N THR A 407 -6.51 -3.31 -28.49
CA THR A 407 -6.37 -4.59 -27.76
C THR A 407 -7.35 -5.63 -28.29
N ARG A 408 -8.62 -5.24 -28.46
CA ARG A 408 -9.65 -6.11 -29.04
C ARG A 408 -9.28 -6.66 -30.41
N ARG A 409 -8.81 -5.82 -31.34
CA ARG A 409 -8.42 -6.27 -32.69
C ARG A 409 -7.25 -7.26 -32.67
N VAL A 410 -6.30 -7.07 -31.76
CA VAL A 410 -5.16 -7.99 -31.59
C VAL A 410 -5.66 -9.37 -31.16
N LEU A 411 -6.53 -9.42 -30.16
CA LEU A 411 -7.09 -10.67 -29.64
C LEU A 411 -8.04 -11.33 -30.65
N GLU A 412 -8.94 -10.57 -31.28
CA GLU A 412 -9.91 -11.09 -32.25
C GLU A 412 -9.22 -11.69 -33.47
N ALA A 413 -8.07 -11.16 -33.88
CA ALA A 413 -7.29 -11.69 -34.99
C ALA A 413 -6.71 -13.09 -34.71
N ALA A 414 -6.41 -13.41 -33.45
CA ALA A 414 -5.78 -14.68 -33.07
C ALA A 414 -6.79 -15.70 -32.50
N PHE A 415 -7.74 -15.24 -31.67
CA PHE A 415 -8.65 -16.11 -30.91
C PHE A 415 -10.12 -16.04 -31.37
N GLY A 416 -10.44 -15.11 -32.27
CA GLY A 416 -11.81 -14.83 -32.66
C GLY A 416 -12.60 -14.01 -31.63
N LYS A 417 -13.83 -13.67 -32.00
CA LYS A 417 -14.65 -12.68 -31.28
C LYS A 417 -15.16 -13.15 -29.92
N GLU A 418 -15.77 -14.33 -29.86
CA GLU A 418 -16.41 -14.83 -28.64
C GLU A 418 -15.39 -15.04 -27.51
N TRP A 419 -14.24 -15.64 -27.84
CA TRP A 419 -13.15 -15.81 -26.90
C TRP A 419 -12.61 -14.46 -26.41
N THR A 420 -12.45 -13.49 -27.32
CA THR A 420 -11.98 -12.15 -26.96
C THR A 420 -12.95 -11.42 -26.04
N ASP A 421 -14.25 -11.51 -26.31
CA ASP A 421 -15.29 -10.91 -25.45
C ASP A 421 -15.21 -11.46 -24.03
N ASP A 422 -15.08 -12.77 -23.89
CA ASP A 422 -14.95 -13.44 -22.60
C ASP A 422 -13.64 -13.09 -21.89
N TYR A 423 -12.50 -13.15 -22.58
CA TYR A 423 -11.20 -12.85 -22.02
C TYR A 423 -11.10 -11.40 -21.52
N MET A 424 -11.55 -10.45 -22.34
CA MET A 424 -11.51 -9.03 -21.98
C MET A 424 -12.44 -8.72 -20.79
N SER A 425 -13.66 -9.27 -20.78
CA SER A 425 -14.68 -8.94 -19.77
C SER A 425 -14.57 -9.72 -18.47
N LYS A 426 -13.98 -10.92 -18.49
CA LYS A 426 -13.89 -11.80 -17.31
C LYS A 426 -12.48 -11.87 -16.73
N LEU A 427 -11.43 -11.58 -17.52
CA LEU A 427 -10.04 -11.57 -17.04
C LEU A 427 -9.37 -10.20 -17.13
N MET A 428 -9.31 -9.53 -18.27
CA MET A 428 -8.51 -8.28 -18.32
C MET A 428 -9.16 -7.13 -17.53
N PHE A 429 -10.47 -6.93 -17.71
CA PHE A 429 -11.21 -5.77 -17.22
C PHE A 429 -12.52 -6.18 -16.53
N ASP A 430 -12.42 -7.06 -15.54
CA ASP A 430 -13.58 -7.54 -14.78
C ASP A 430 -14.09 -6.50 -13.77
N PHE A 431 -15.42 -6.46 -13.63
CA PHE A 431 -16.10 -5.66 -12.62
C PHE A 431 -17.29 -6.45 -12.06
N ASP A 432 -17.10 -7.02 -10.87
CA ASP A 432 -18.12 -7.76 -10.15
C ASP A 432 -18.08 -7.37 -8.65
N PRO A 433 -18.81 -6.32 -8.24
CA PRO A 433 -18.84 -5.88 -6.84
C PRO A 433 -19.52 -6.88 -5.90
N SER A 434 -20.14 -7.95 -6.42
CA SER A 434 -20.69 -9.03 -5.60
C SER A 434 -19.64 -10.07 -5.19
N PHE A 435 -18.46 -10.01 -5.81
CA PHE A 435 -17.37 -10.93 -5.57
C PHE A 435 -16.07 -10.17 -5.28
N GLU A 436 -15.49 -10.44 -4.12
CA GLU A 436 -14.09 -10.12 -3.86
C GLU A 436 -13.35 -11.40 -3.47
N PRO A 437 -12.11 -11.61 -3.96
CA PRO A 437 -11.37 -12.80 -3.58
C PRO A 437 -11.03 -12.75 -2.08
N PRO A 438 -11.03 -13.91 -1.42
CA PRO A 438 -10.53 -14.00 -0.06
C PRO A 438 -9.06 -13.60 -0.04
N TYR A 439 -8.65 -12.99 1.06
CA TYR A 439 -7.25 -12.75 1.40
C TYR A 439 -7.02 -13.34 2.79
N LEU A 440 -5.77 -13.66 3.09
CA LEU A 440 -5.39 -14.06 4.43
C LEU A 440 -5.20 -12.79 5.27
N ASP A 441 -5.99 -12.64 6.32
CA ASP A 441 -5.80 -11.56 7.29
C ASP A 441 -4.82 -12.03 8.36
N GLU A 442 -3.54 -11.88 8.08
CA GLU A 442 -2.44 -12.26 8.97
C GLU A 442 -2.22 -11.24 10.08
N SER A 443 -3.05 -10.21 10.23
CA SER A 443 -2.99 -9.38 11.44
C SER A 443 -3.13 -10.23 12.70
N LEU A 444 -3.89 -11.34 12.61
CA LEU A 444 -3.98 -12.34 13.67
C LEU A 444 -2.73 -13.20 13.78
N ASP A 445 -2.15 -13.66 12.67
CA ASP A 445 -0.94 -14.51 12.69
C ASP A 445 0.29 -13.71 13.16
N ARG A 446 0.44 -12.46 12.74
CA ARG A 446 1.42 -11.52 13.29
C ARG A 446 1.16 -11.23 14.75
N LEU A 447 -0.10 -11.07 15.18
CA LEU A 447 -0.40 -10.98 16.61
C LEU A 447 0.05 -12.24 17.34
N TYR A 448 -0.15 -13.44 16.77
CA TYR A 448 0.31 -14.70 17.36
C TYR A 448 1.82 -14.82 17.39
N GLU A 449 2.55 -14.46 16.34
CA GLU A 449 4.01 -14.43 16.32
C GLU A 449 4.54 -13.41 17.30
N LEU A 450 3.97 -12.20 17.34
CA LEU A 450 4.29 -11.20 18.34
C LEU A 450 4.01 -11.76 19.73
N PHE A 451 2.90 -12.47 19.95
CA PHE A 451 2.64 -13.14 21.23
C PHE A 451 3.64 -14.26 21.54
N ASP A 452 3.99 -15.12 20.59
CA ASP A 452 4.92 -16.24 20.79
C ASP A 452 6.37 -15.78 20.97
N GLU A 453 6.78 -14.70 20.31
CA GLU A 453 8.11 -14.10 20.44
C GLU A 453 8.23 -13.14 21.64
N SER A 454 7.14 -12.46 22.04
CA SER A 454 7.17 -11.45 23.12
C SER A 454 6.66 -11.91 24.49
N LEU A 455 5.95 -13.06 24.60
CA LEU A 455 5.50 -13.59 25.89
C LEU A 455 6.47 -14.62 26.48
N THR A 456 7.57 -14.14 27.04
CA THR A 456 7.80 -14.56 28.42
C THR A 456 6.98 -13.63 29.32
N PRO A 457 6.38 -14.10 30.43
CA PRO A 457 5.71 -13.21 31.39
C PRO A 457 6.58 -12.02 31.83
N GLN A 458 7.91 -12.16 31.76
CA GLN A 458 8.86 -11.08 31.98
C GLN A 458 8.90 -10.06 30.82
N GLY A 459 8.86 -10.50 29.56
CA GLY A 459 8.89 -9.63 28.37
C GLY A 459 7.68 -8.71 28.26
N MET A 460 6.47 -9.25 28.53
CA MET A 460 5.25 -8.44 28.55
C MET A 460 5.17 -7.49 29.74
N ALA A 461 5.74 -7.85 30.90
CA ALA A 461 5.85 -6.92 32.01
C ALA A 461 6.78 -5.76 31.67
N ALA A 462 7.93 -6.05 31.03
CA ALA A 462 8.88 -5.03 30.59
C ALA A 462 8.30 -4.11 29.50
N TYR A 463 7.66 -4.66 28.47
CA TYR A 463 7.04 -3.87 27.41
C TYR A 463 5.88 -2.99 27.89
N ASN A 464 5.02 -3.53 28.77
CA ASN A 464 3.96 -2.72 29.38
C ASN A 464 4.55 -1.63 30.29
N GLN A 465 5.62 -1.94 31.03
CA GLN A 465 6.32 -0.98 31.85
C GLN A 465 6.95 0.13 31.00
N ASP A 466 7.54 -0.19 29.84
CA ASP A 466 8.10 0.78 28.91
C ASP A 466 7.02 1.70 28.30
N LEU A 467 5.87 1.13 27.91
CA LEU A 467 4.72 1.89 27.42
C LEU A 467 4.12 2.80 28.51
N GLU A 468 3.98 2.29 29.73
CA GLU A 468 3.51 3.07 30.88
C GLU A 468 4.50 4.19 31.21
N MET A 469 5.82 3.91 31.19
CA MET A 469 6.87 4.92 31.38
C MET A 469 6.85 6.00 30.30
N ALA A 470 6.65 5.65 29.03
CA ALA A 470 6.56 6.61 27.93
C ALA A 470 5.29 7.49 28.03
N ALA A 471 4.16 6.90 28.41
CA ALA A 471 2.92 7.63 28.62
C ALA A 471 2.98 8.53 29.85
N GLU A 472 3.66 8.10 30.92
CA GLU A 472 3.91 8.93 32.11
C GLU A 472 4.89 10.07 31.78
N ALA A 473 5.97 9.81 31.05
CA ALA A 473 6.93 10.84 30.61
C ALA A 473 6.26 11.97 29.82
N THR A 474 5.31 11.62 28.95
CA THR A 474 4.53 12.60 28.17
C THR A 474 3.65 13.45 29.10
N ARG A 475 2.94 12.83 30.05
CA ARG A 475 2.11 13.53 31.05
C ARG A 475 2.94 14.43 31.97
N VAL A 476 4.16 14.02 32.30
CA VAL A 476 5.12 14.81 33.07
C VAL A 476 5.58 16.02 32.28
N SER A 477 5.97 15.86 31.01
CA SER A 477 6.35 16.97 30.13
C SER A 477 5.22 18.00 30.03
N GLU A 478 4.00 17.56 29.73
CA GLU A 478 2.83 18.45 29.63
C GLU A 478 2.55 19.20 30.94
N THR A 479 2.74 18.53 32.08
CA THR A 479 2.54 19.13 33.41
C THR A 479 3.59 20.19 33.72
N LEU A 480 4.85 19.92 33.37
CA LEU A 480 5.98 20.85 33.57
C LEU A 480 5.91 22.03 32.61
N ASP A 481 5.61 21.81 31.34
CA ASP A 481 5.42 22.87 30.33
C ASP A 481 4.29 23.81 30.75
N LYS A 482 3.19 23.25 31.26
CA LYS A 482 2.06 24.03 31.77
C LYS A 482 2.43 24.81 33.02
N ALA A 483 3.24 24.25 33.93
CA ALA A 483 3.72 24.95 35.11
C ALA A 483 4.71 26.08 34.74
N ALA A 484 5.64 25.82 33.83
CA ALA A 484 6.61 26.80 33.32
C ALA A 484 5.92 27.96 32.57
N ALA A 485 4.82 27.69 31.87
CA ALA A 485 3.98 28.70 31.24
C ALA A 485 3.08 29.50 32.23
N GLY A 486 3.20 29.26 33.53
CA GLY A 486 2.40 29.94 34.58
C GLY A 486 0.95 29.45 34.68
N GLY A 487 0.63 28.30 34.09
CA GLY A 487 -0.69 27.69 34.15
C GLY A 487 -0.99 27.04 35.51
N PRO A 488 -2.28 26.90 35.89
CA PRO A 488 -2.65 26.28 37.16
C PRO A 488 -2.37 24.76 37.12
N VAL A 489 -1.44 24.32 37.97
CA VAL A 489 -1.08 22.92 38.21
C VAL A 489 -1.18 22.65 39.71
N SER A 490 -1.86 21.57 40.10
CA SER A 490 -1.97 21.16 41.51
C SER A 490 -0.62 20.68 42.04
N ARG A 491 -0.30 21.03 43.29
CA ARG A 491 0.96 20.65 43.96
C ARG A 491 1.26 19.15 43.90
N GLU A 492 0.25 18.32 44.05
CA GLU A 492 0.34 16.86 43.97
C GLU A 492 0.81 16.36 42.60
N LYS A 493 0.30 16.95 41.50
CA LYS A 493 0.72 16.61 40.13
C LYS A 493 2.14 17.06 39.83
N LEU A 494 2.54 18.21 40.35
CA LEU A 494 3.89 18.70 40.19
C LEU A 494 4.90 17.82 40.95
N ASN A 495 4.56 17.41 42.18
CA ASN A 495 5.38 16.48 42.95
C ASN A 495 5.55 15.13 42.23
N LEU A 496 4.47 14.56 41.70
CA LEU A 496 4.52 13.31 40.93
C LEU A 496 5.40 13.44 39.68
N ALA A 497 5.29 14.56 38.95
CA ALA A 497 6.09 14.84 37.78
C ALA A 497 7.60 14.97 38.10
N MET A 498 7.92 15.65 39.19
CA MET A 498 9.30 15.84 39.65
C MET A 498 9.91 14.54 40.19
N GLN A 499 9.12 13.73 40.90
CA GLN A 499 9.56 12.42 41.37
C GLN A 499 9.84 11.48 40.19
N PHE A 500 8.98 11.46 39.18
CA PHE A 500 9.21 10.70 37.96
C PHE A 500 10.53 11.09 37.29
N LEU A 501 10.80 12.39 37.09
CA LEU A 501 12.08 12.85 36.53
C LEU A 501 13.29 12.45 37.39
N TYR A 502 13.17 12.51 38.71
CA TYR A 502 14.23 12.08 39.63
C TYR A 502 14.54 10.59 39.46
N GLU A 503 13.53 9.76 39.21
CA GLU A 503 13.66 8.32 39.00
C GLU A 503 14.10 7.96 37.57
N SER A 504 13.74 8.74 36.56
CA SER A 504 13.95 8.41 35.15
C SER A 504 15.12 9.14 34.47
N ASP A 505 15.51 10.34 34.93
CA ASP A 505 16.55 11.17 34.30
C ASP A 505 17.78 11.32 35.22
N PRO A 506 18.93 10.70 34.87
CA PRO A 506 20.16 10.78 35.65
C PRO A 506 20.71 12.21 35.78
N THR A 507 20.49 13.05 34.77
CA THR A 507 20.95 14.45 34.75
C THR A 507 20.15 15.27 35.73
N PHE A 508 18.83 15.10 35.71
CA PHE A 508 17.93 15.76 36.66
C PHE A 508 18.20 15.29 38.09
N ARG A 509 18.39 13.99 38.31
CA ARG A 509 18.78 13.43 39.61
C ARG A 509 20.07 14.06 40.15
N ALA A 510 21.12 14.11 39.32
CA ALA A 510 22.39 14.71 39.70
C ALA A 510 22.27 16.20 40.02
N ALA A 511 21.43 16.94 39.28
CA ALA A 511 21.15 18.36 39.56
C ALA A 511 20.46 18.54 40.92
N VAL A 512 19.46 17.70 41.24
CA VAL A 512 18.76 17.73 42.54
C VAL A 512 19.72 17.38 43.68
N GLU A 513 20.55 16.33 43.54
CA GLU A 513 21.53 15.93 44.56
C GLU A 513 22.61 17.00 44.81
N THR A 514 22.97 17.75 43.77
CA THR A 514 23.90 18.88 43.88
C THR A 514 23.28 20.05 44.63
N LEU A 515 22.00 20.34 44.38
CA LEU A 515 21.24 21.40 45.07
C LEU A 515 20.97 21.06 46.54
N THR A 516 20.88 19.77 46.91
CA THR A 516 20.60 19.34 48.29
C THR A 516 21.85 19.05 49.13
N GLU A 517 23.05 19.36 48.62
CA GLU A 517 24.35 19.10 49.27
C GLU A 517 24.52 17.64 49.73
N GLY A 518 23.96 16.67 49.00
CA GLY A 518 24.06 15.25 49.32
C GLY A 518 23.36 14.78 50.60
N LYS A 519 22.42 15.57 51.15
CA LYS A 519 21.54 15.10 52.23
C LYS A 519 20.44 14.21 51.64
N GLU A 520 20.15 13.07 52.27
CA GLU A 520 18.94 12.28 51.96
C GLU A 520 17.71 13.12 52.31
N VAL A 521 16.97 13.51 51.29
CA VAL A 521 15.79 14.37 51.41
C VAL A 521 14.54 13.52 51.23
N PRO A 522 13.54 13.58 52.14
CA PRO A 522 12.24 12.99 51.90
C PRO A 522 11.61 13.65 50.66
N SER A 523 11.23 12.85 49.67
CA SER A 523 10.81 13.24 48.32
C SER A 523 9.62 14.21 48.25
N GLU A 524 8.90 14.45 49.35
CA GLU A 524 7.63 15.19 49.35
C GLU A 524 7.75 16.71 49.62
N GLU A 525 8.80 17.19 50.32
CA GLU A 525 8.81 18.57 50.87
C GLU A 525 9.77 19.55 50.17
N LEU A 526 10.85 19.10 49.54
CA LEU A 526 11.93 19.98 49.05
C LEU A 526 11.85 20.31 47.56
N LEU A 527 11.21 19.47 46.73
CA LEU A 527 11.13 19.66 45.28
C LEU A 527 10.14 20.75 44.84
N THR A 528 9.30 21.27 45.74
CA THR A 528 8.26 22.26 45.37
C THR A 528 8.68 23.70 45.60
N GLU A 529 9.22 24.10 46.75
CA GLU A 529 9.38 25.53 47.09
C GLU A 529 10.62 26.21 46.48
N GLU A 530 11.80 25.58 46.55
CA GLU A 530 13.03 26.18 45.98
C GLU A 530 13.12 25.99 44.47
N PHE A 531 12.66 24.85 43.96
CA PHE A 531 12.69 24.57 42.53
C PHE A 531 11.65 25.41 41.77
N LEU A 532 10.41 25.57 42.28
CA LEU A 532 9.42 26.49 41.67
C LEU A 532 9.97 27.92 41.57
N LYS A 533 10.69 28.42 42.59
CA LYS A 533 11.34 29.73 42.52
C LYS A 533 12.38 29.84 41.40
N LEU A 534 13.06 28.74 41.07
CA LEU A 534 14.06 28.68 40.00
C LEU A 534 13.42 28.69 38.60
N ILE A 535 12.29 27.99 38.41
CA ILE A 535 11.59 27.90 37.11
C ILE A 535 10.61 29.05 36.86
N THR A 536 10.11 29.73 37.91
CA THR A 536 9.18 30.87 37.77
C THR A 536 9.84 32.24 37.83
N SER A 537 11.17 32.33 37.98
CA SER A 537 11.88 33.62 37.98
C SER A 537 12.12 34.09 36.54
N PRO A 538 11.53 35.22 36.09
CA PRO A 538 11.62 35.67 34.69
C PRO A 538 12.96 36.33 34.32
N ASP A 539 13.93 36.40 35.22
CA ASP A 539 15.16 37.15 35.01
C ASP A 539 16.39 36.25 35.18
N GLY A 540 16.94 35.81 34.05
CA GLY A 540 18.35 35.48 33.99
C GLY A 540 19.17 36.74 34.25
N THR A 541 19.79 36.86 35.43
CA THR A 541 21.00 37.66 35.63
C THR A 541 21.81 37.15 36.82
N GLU A 542 23.12 37.14 36.62
CA GLU A 542 24.22 36.68 37.45
C GLU A 542 24.23 37.08 38.93
N SER A 543 24.82 36.21 39.77
CA SER A 543 25.82 36.44 40.85
C SER A 543 25.62 35.35 41.92
N GLY A 544 26.59 34.58 42.41
CA GLY A 544 28.03 34.75 42.57
C GLY A 544 28.36 34.45 44.04
N VAL A 545 29.31 33.52 44.28
CA VAL A 545 29.94 33.20 45.59
C VAL A 545 29.03 32.40 46.54
N MET A 546 29.36 31.20 47.04
CA MET A 546 30.65 30.63 47.47
C MET A 546 30.66 29.12 47.26
#